data_AF-A0A1T4RWU0-F1
#
_entry.id   AF-A0A1T4RWU0-F1
#
_cell.length_a   1.000
_cell.length_b   1.000
_cell.length_c   1.000
_cell.angle_alpha   90.00
_cell.angle_beta   90.00
_cell.angle_gamma   90.00
#
_symmetry.space_group_name_H-M   'P 1'
#
loop_
_entity.id
_entity.type
_entity.pdbx_description
1 polymer ?
#
loop_
_entity_poly.entity_id
_entity_poly.type
_entity_poly.pdbx_seq_one_letter_code
_entity_poly.pdbx_strand_id
1 'polypeptide(L)'
;RRWDIEVFFKFIKQLFNFSHLVNRSENGIKVVLYVTMIAAILLSAYKKETKQPGYKIPRLKFAADLEAEIIKYLIIKCGGDPEKMNAILLCNSS
;
A
#
# COMPACT_ATOMS: atom_id res chain seq x y z
N ARG A 1 -20.80 2.37 -16.74
CA ARG A 1 -20.98 1.46 -15.59
C ARG A 1 -20.44 0.04 -15.79
N ARG A 2 -20.56 -0.62 -16.96
CA ARG A 2 -19.85 -1.91 -17.21
C ARG A 2 -18.33 -1.77 -17.22
N TRP A 3 -17.83 -0.69 -17.82
CA TRP A 3 -16.41 -0.35 -17.89
C TRP A 3 -15.74 -0.20 -16.52
N ASP A 4 -16.47 0.32 -15.54
CA ASP A 4 -15.93 0.56 -14.19
C ASP A 4 -15.59 -0.77 -13.48
N ILE A 5 -16.44 -1.79 -13.66
CA ILE A 5 -16.19 -3.16 -13.19
C ILE A 5 -14.98 -3.79 -13.89
N GLU A 6 -14.84 -3.55 -15.19
CA GLU A 6 -13.75 -4.12 -15.99
C GLU A 6 -12.40 -3.51 -15.59
N VAL A 7 -12.37 -2.20 -15.36
CA VAL A 7 -11.21 -1.48 -14.82
C VAL A 7 -10.88 -1.97 -13.41
N PHE A 8 -11.88 -2.21 -12.57
CA PHE A 8 -11.68 -2.79 -11.23
C PHE A 8 -11.04 -4.18 -11.29
N PHE A 9 -11.56 -5.10 -12.11
CA PHE A 9 -10.96 -6.43 -12.24
C PHE A 9 -9.58 -6.39 -12.89
N LYS A 10 -9.32 -5.49 -13.84
CA LYS A 10 -7.97 -5.29 -14.39
C LYS A 10 -6.99 -4.84 -13.31
N PHE A 11 -7.41 -3.93 -12.43
CA PHE A 11 -6.60 -3.46 -11.32
C PHE A 11 -6.31 -4.56 -10.30
N ILE A 12 -7.32 -5.32 -9.88
CA ILE A 12 -7.13 -6.48 -8.99
C ILE A 12 -6.13 -7.46 -9.61
N LYS A 13 -6.25 -7.76 -10.91
CA LYS A 13 -5.33 -8.66 -11.59
C LYS A 13 -3.89 -8.13 -11.75
N GLN A 14 -3.70 -6.82 -11.74
CA GLN A 14 -2.37 -6.20 -11.77
C GLN A 14 -1.72 -6.18 -10.39
N LEU A 15 -2.52 -6.02 -9.33
CA LEU A 15 -2.03 -6.08 -7.94
C LEU A 15 -1.71 -7.50 -7.51
N PHE A 16 -2.57 -8.45 -7.88
CA PHE A 16 -2.33 -9.87 -7.73
C PHE A 16 -1.26 -10.26 -8.74
N ASN A 17 0.01 -10.30 -8.34
CA ASN A 17 1.08 -10.74 -9.22
C ASN A 17 0.93 -12.27 -9.47
N PHE A 18 -0.07 -12.67 -10.26
CA PHE A 18 -0.49 -14.07 -10.48
C PHE A 18 0.65 -14.96 -10.96
N SER A 19 1.69 -14.35 -11.55
CA SER A 19 2.93 -15.01 -11.97
C SER A 19 3.66 -15.71 -10.82
N HIS A 20 3.54 -15.20 -9.59
CA HIS A 20 4.18 -15.76 -8.39
C HIS A 20 3.22 -15.70 -7.20
N LEU A 21 2.20 -16.54 -7.21
CA LEU A 21 1.37 -16.76 -6.02
C LEU A 21 2.25 -17.24 -4.86
N VAL A 22 2.19 -16.53 -3.72
CA VAL A 22 2.93 -16.86 -2.50
C VAL A 22 2.56 -18.26 -1.98
N ASN A 23 1.34 -18.72 -2.25
CA ASN A 23 0.84 -20.04 -1.86
C ASN A 23 -0.19 -20.53 -2.89
N ARG A 24 -0.13 -21.82 -3.25
CA ARG A 24 -1.02 -22.47 -4.24
C ARG A 24 -2.19 -23.23 -3.61
N SER A 25 -2.27 -23.30 -2.28
CA SER A 25 -3.45 -23.81 -1.58
C SER A 25 -4.63 -22.85 -1.73
N GLU A 26 -5.85 -23.39 -1.73
CA GLU A 26 -7.09 -22.59 -1.83
C GLU A 26 -7.16 -21.50 -0.74
N ASN A 27 -6.81 -21.87 0.50
CA ASN A 27 -6.77 -20.92 1.62
C ASN A 27 -5.72 -19.83 1.41
N GLY A 28 -4.53 -20.19 0.91
CA GLY A 28 -3.49 -19.22 0.57
C GLY A 28 -3.96 -18.22 -0.48
N ILE A 29 -4.61 -18.70 -1.54
CA ILE A 29 -5.19 -17.85 -2.60
C ILE A 29 -6.27 -16.92 -2.02
N LYS A 30 -7.17 -17.44 -1.18
CA LYS A 30 -8.21 -16.64 -0.51
C LYS A 30 -7.60 -15.52 0.35
N VAL A 31 -6.60 -15.83 1.17
CA VAL A 31 -5.92 -14.84 2.03
C VAL A 31 -5.26 -13.75 1.18
N VAL A 32 -4.51 -14.13 0.15
CA VAL A 32 -3.90 -13.14 -0.76
C VAL A 32 -4.98 -12.28 -1.42
N LEU A 33 -6.14 -12.85 -1.76
CA LEU A 33 -7.27 -12.11 -2.35
C LEU A 33 -7.83 -11.08 -1.38
N TYR A 34 -8.11 -11.48 -0.14
CA TYR A 34 -8.60 -10.55 0.88
C TYR A 34 -7.62 -9.42 1.15
N VAL A 35 -6.33 -9.72 1.35
CA VAL A 35 -5.29 -8.71 1.57
C VAL A 35 -5.16 -7.76 0.39
N THR A 36 -5.21 -8.29 -0.84
CA THR A 36 -5.15 -7.46 -2.06
C THR A 36 -6.34 -6.53 -2.19
N MET A 37 -7.55 -7.01 -1.87
CA MET A 37 -8.77 -6.18 -1.89
C MET A 37 -8.73 -5.10 -0.80
N ILE A 38 -8.23 -5.42 0.39
CA ILE A 38 -8.04 -4.43 1.46
C ILE A 38 -7.04 -3.34 1.03
N ALA A 39 -5.88 -3.74 0.49
CA ALA A 39 -4.88 -2.79 -0.02
C ALA A 39 -5.43 -1.90 -1.17
N ALA A 40 -6.25 -2.48 -2.05
CA ALA A 40 -6.93 -1.75 -3.11
C ALA A 40 -7.87 -0.66 -2.57
N ILE A 41 -8.65 -0.97 -1.53
CA ILE A 41 -9.57 -0.01 -0.87
C ILE A 41 -8.76 1.10 -0.19
N LEU A 42 -7.71 0.75 0.55
CA LEU A 42 -6.84 1.73 1.22
C LEU A 42 -6.18 2.69 0.24
N LEU A 43 -5.61 2.18 -0.85
CA LEU A 43 -5.01 3.00 -1.90
C LEU A 43 -6.04 3.91 -2.57
N SER A 44 -7.27 3.42 -2.76
CA SER A 44 -8.36 4.21 -3.34
C SER A 44 -8.79 5.35 -2.42
N ALA A 45 -8.86 5.10 -1.10
CA ALA A 45 -9.13 6.12 -0.10
C ALA A 45 -8.01 7.17 -0.05
N TYR A 46 -6.75 6.74 0.02
CA TYR A 46 -5.58 7.64 0.03
C TYR A 46 -5.54 8.56 -1.21
N LYS A 47 -5.84 8.00 -2.39
CA LYS A 47 -5.90 8.78 -3.63
C LYS A 47 -7.02 9.82 -3.60
N LYS A 48 -8.17 9.50 -2.99
CA LYS A 48 -9.30 10.43 -2.83
C LYS A 48 -8.92 11.60 -1.93
N GLU A 49 -8.24 11.34 -0.81
CA GLU A 49 -7.76 12.37 0.11
C GLU A 49 -6.68 13.26 -0.52
N THR A 50 -5.70 12.67 -1.21
CA THR A 50 -4.56 13.42 -1.79
C THR A 50 -4.86 14.08 -3.15
N LYS A 51 -6.04 13.85 -3.73
CA LYS A 51 -6.49 14.38 -5.04
C LYS A 51 -5.47 14.18 -6.18
N GLN A 52 -4.63 13.14 -6.11
CA GLN A 52 -3.55 12.92 -7.07
C GLN A 52 -4.03 12.22 -8.36
N PRO A 53 -3.58 12.67 -9.55
CA PRO A 53 -3.89 11.99 -10.81
C PRO A 53 -3.11 10.68 -10.96
N GLY A 54 -3.73 9.67 -11.58
CA GLY A 54 -3.10 8.37 -11.85
C GLY A 54 -3.00 7.42 -10.64
N TYR A 55 -2.22 6.34 -10.76
CA TYR A 55 -2.06 5.32 -9.71
C TYR A 55 -0.60 5.02 -9.32
N LYS A 56 0.38 5.44 -10.14
CA LYS A 56 1.80 5.16 -9.88
C LYS A 56 2.33 5.98 -8.69
N ILE A 57 2.16 7.30 -8.74
CA ILE A 57 2.64 8.22 -7.70
C ILE A 57 1.91 8.01 -6.38
N PRO A 58 0.56 7.91 -6.34
CA PRO A 58 -0.15 7.67 -5.08
C PRO A 58 0.22 6.34 -4.44
N ARG A 59 0.48 5.29 -5.23
CA ARG A 59 0.91 4.00 -4.69
C ARG A 59 2.28 4.08 -4.03
N LEU A 60 3.23 4.76 -4.66
CA LEU A 60 4.58 4.93 -4.11
C LEU A 60 4.53 5.74 -2.81
N LYS A 61 3.83 6.87 -2.81
CA LYS A 61 3.68 7.71 -1.61
C LYS A 61 2.94 6.98 -0.50
N PHE A 62 1.83 6.30 -0.81
CA PHE A 62 1.10 5.50 0.18
C PHE A 62 2.00 4.46 0.86
N ALA A 63 2.85 3.77 0.11
CA ALA A 63 3.79 2.80 0.68
C ALA A 63 4.81 3.46 1.60
N ALA A 64 5.41 4.57 1.16
CA ALA A 64 6.38 5.33 1.96
C ALA A 64 5.76 5.92 3.23
N ASP A 65 4.58 6.52 3.13
CA ASP A 65 3.85 7.11 4.24
C ASP A 65 3.45 6.03 5.26
N LEU A 66 2.97 4.88 4.78
CA LEU A 66 2.61 3.75 5.64
C LEU A 66 3.83 3.17 6.37
N GLU A 67 4.95 3.00 5.66
CA GLU A 67 6.20 2.52 6.24
C GLU A 67 6.72 3.49 7.32
N ALA A 68 6.68 4.79 7.04
CA ALA A 68 7.04 5.83 7.99
C ALA A 68 6.18 5.77 9.27
N GLU A 69 4.87 5.65 9.14
CA GLU A 69 3.94 5.53 10.26
C GLU A 69 4.17 4.25 11.10
N ILE A 70 4.41 3.11 10.44
CA ILE A 70 4.73 1.86 11.13
C ILE A 70 6.04 1.98 11.91
N ILE A 71 7.09 2.53 11.29
CA ILE A 71 8.38 2.73 11.94
C ILE A 71 8.24 3.66 13.14
N LYS A 72 7.53 4.77 12.98
CA LYS A 72 7.26 5.72 14.06
C LYS A 72 6.55 5.04 15.23
N TYR A 73 5.52 4.24 14.95
CA TYR A 73 4.82 3.47 15.96
C TYR A 73 5.75 2.48 16.69
N LEU A 74 6.61 1.77 15.95
CA LEU A 74 7.59 0.83 16.52
C LEU A 74 8.60 1.55 17.43
N ILE A 75 9.14 2.69 17.01
CA ILE A 75 10.07 3.50 17.81
C ILE A 75 9.44 3.89 19.15
N ILE A 76 8.20 4.40 19.12
CA ILE A 76 7.45 4.78 20.33
C ILE A 76 7.25 3.56 21.23
N LYS A 77 6.88 2.40 20.67
CA LYS A 77 6.68 1.17 21.44
C LYS A 77 7.97 0.62 22.06
N CYS A 78 9.11 0.88 21.44
CA CYS A 78 10.43 0.52 21.96
C CYS A 78 11.02 1.58 22.92
N GLY A 79 10.29 2.66 23.23
CA GLY A 79 10.76 3.75 24.10
C GLY A 79 11.80 4.67 23.44
N GLY A 80 11.93 4.62 22.12
CA GLY A 80 12.80 5.51 21.35
C GLY A 80 12.14 6.85 21.03
N ASP A 81 12.95 7.77 20.50
CA ASP A 81 12.52 9.11 20.11
C ASP A 81 12.20 9.17 18.59
N PRO A 82 10.92 9.38 18.20
CA PRO A 82 10.52 9.44 16.80
C PRO A 82 11.04 10.69 16.06
N GLU A 83 11.44 11.76 16.74
CA GLU A 83 11.92 12.98 16.06
C GLU A 83 13.25 12.76 15.33
N LYS A 84 14.06 11.80 15.79
CA LYS A 84 15.31 11.41 15.14
C LYS A 84 15.09 10.74 13.78
N MET A 85 13.91 10.20 13.54
CA MET A 85 13.55 9.56 12.27
C MET A 85 13.32 10.60 11.16
N ASN A 86 12.72 11.75 11.47
CA ASN A 86 12.55 12.85 10.52
C ASN A 86 13.90 13.36 9.99
N ALA A 87 14.92 13.43 10.86
CA ALA A 87 16.27 13.84 10.47
C ALA A 87 16.91 12.86 9.46
N ILE A 88 16.64 11.56 9.59
CA ILE A 88 17.17 10.52 8.69
C ILE A 88 16.40 10.52 7.36
N LEU A 89 15.08 10.66 7.38
CA LEU A 89 14.26 10.65 6.17
C LEU A 89 14.52 11.89 5.29
N LEU A 90 14.65 13.08 5.89
CA LEU A 90 14.91 14.33 5.13
C LEU A 90 16.31 14.33 4.47
N CYS A 91 17.28 13.64 5.06
CA CYS A 91 18.64 13.55 4.52
C CYS A 91 18.74 12.69 3.24
N ASN A 92 17.78 11.79 3.00
CA ASN A 92 17.77 10.91 1.82
C ASN A 92 16.98 11.50 0.63
N SER A 93 16.45 12.72 0.77
CA SER A 93 15.67 13.43 -0.26
C SER A 93 16.40 14.64 -0.86
N SER A 94 17.69 14.81 -0.60
CA SER A 94 18.56 15.83 -1.22
C SER A 94 19.43 15.26 -2.33
#